data_AF-A0A497FVB4-F1
#
_entry.id   AF-A0A497FVB4-F1
#
_cell.length_a   1.000
_cell.length_b   1.000
_cell.length_c   1.000
_cell.angle_alpha   90.00
_cell.angle_beta   90.00
_cell.angle_gamma   90.00
#
_symmetry.space_group_name_H-M   'P 1'
#
loop_
_entity.id
_entity.type
_entity.pdbx_description
1 polymer ?
#
loop_
_entity_poly.entity_id
_entity_poly.type
_entity_poly.pdbx_seq_one_letter_code
_entity_poly.pdbx_strand_id
1 'polypeptide(L)'
;MKIEREIVSLFEEVFSTGKYARKLFVPTPQNVNYIEKRIRSLEKAISTQNTVYYFHCQELLNYIKDVVNIFLSNPGYYLVNTIESLITAKVFIRREKLTNEEIVSIRKLLNFIREYVKINEVYLEGLSEEIKILLKILRNAYKVKHDTALIEIMYRLNTIKEEIKEFISSSKKNLMYEDILEKIYGITLREIENYIIFKTIEYEKALNKTFSESREPPLSIKQTIQALKVLAEDTLESFPREKLHVKKMPLVLTQYYGKAVYIPSERIYRKTAYGLLWINPKAVKKLSRGELIMLLAHETYFGHHYHYTSLAKQKIPILMKIPTYAKATPLVEGIAVYGEYAIGENLGYEREVVKRIFIKLIRALNDIALNKDLSIPAIVERHKEIVEKYTAFSKTRPGYWLCHIAGLKYMKELERNADTLRQLYGYITKVGLVSLNLLKGVEYAYY
;
A
#
# COMPACT_ATOMS: atom_id res chain seq x y z
N MET A 1 12.00 18.61 -19.27
CA MET A 1 12.99 17.50 -19.30
C MET A 1 13.94 17.48 -18.10
N LYS A 2 14.58 18.60 -17.70
CA LYS A 2 15.49 18.62 -16.52
C LYS A 2 14.75 18.38 -15.19
N ILE A 3 13.64 19.07 -14.97
CA ILE A 3 12.81 18.97 -13.74
C ILE A 3 12.24 17.56 -13.54
N GLU A 4 11.64 16.95 -14.56
CA GLU A 4 11.08 15.59 -14.49
C GLU A 4 12.13 14.54 -14.12
N ARG A 5 13.35 14.63 -14.69
CA ARG A 5 14.45 13.74 -14.31
C ARG A 5 14.90 13.95 -12.86
N GLU A 6 14.92 15.19 -12.39
CA GLU A 6 15.27 15.49 -10.99
C GLU A 6 14.19 15.01 -9.99
N ILE A 7 12.91 15.15 -10.33
CA ILE A 7 11.80 14.61 -9.51
C ILE A 7 11.84 13.10 -9.49
N VAL A 8 12.06 12.45 -10.64
CA VAL A 8 12.20 10.99 -10.70
C VAL A 8 13.42 10.51 -9.93
N SER A 9 14.57 11.18 -10.06
CA SER A 9 15.76 10.86 -9.26
C SER A 9 15.48 10.99 -7.77
N LEU A 10 14.74 12.02 -7.36
CA LEU A 10 14.36 12.20 -5.95
C LEU A 10 13.39 11.11 -5.47
N PHE A 11 12.45 10.73 -6.33
CA PHE A 11 11.54 9.61 -6.08
C PHE A 11 12.31 8.30 -5.94
N GLU A 12 13.21 7.97 -6.86
CA GLU A 12 14.06 6.77 -6.77
C GLU A 12 14.86 6.76 -5.46
N GLU A 13 15.46 7.88 -5.07
CA GLU A 13 16.24 8.01 -3.84
C GLU A 13 15.41 7.80 -2.56
N VAL A 14 14.16 8.27 -2.55
CA VAL A 14 13.22 8.10 -1.41
C VAL A 14 12.66 6.67 -1.35
N PHE A 15 12.45 6.03 -2.51
CA PHE A 15 11.74 4.74 -2.59
C PHE A 15 12.66 3.53 -2.85
N SER A 16 13.97 3.70 -3.04
CA SER A 16 14.93 2.59 -3.15
C SER A 16 15.49 2.21 -1.77
N THR A 17 14.75 1.43 -0.98
CA THR A 17 15.37 0.64 0.10
C THR A 17 15.82 -0.69 -0.51
N GLY A 18 17.10 -1.06 -0.39
CA GLY A 18 17.58 -2.36 -0.86
C GLY A 18 19.10 -2.47 -1.05
N LYS A 19 19.63 -3.69 -0.91
CA LYS A 19 21.04 -4.13 -0.77
C LYS A 19 22.10 -3.49 -1.71
N TYR A 20 21.70 -2.80 -2.77
CA TYR A 20 22.60 -2.25 -3.79
C TYR A 20 23.31 -0.94 -3.43
N ALA A 21 22.81 -0.15 -2.48
CA ALA A 21 23.47 1.09 -2.08
C ALA A 21 24.40 0.95 -0.86
N ARG A 22 24.50 -0.25 -0.25
CA ARG A 22 25.06 -0.47 1.11
C ARG A 22 24.49 0.47 2.19
N LYS A 23 23.42 1.19 1.86
CA LYS A 23 22.68 2.09 2.73
C LYS A 23 21.25 1.60 2.69
N LEU A 24 20.76 1.07 3.80
CA LEU A 24 19.35 1.31 4.08
C LEU A 24 19.20 2.84 4.03
N PHE A 25 18.21 3.36 3.32
CA PHE A 25 17.77 4.72 3.61
C PHE A 25 17.16 4.67 5.02
N VAL A 26 18.02 4.81 6.03
CA VAL A 26 17.61 5.16 7.37
C VAL A 26 17.38 6.66 7.28
N PRO A 27 16.14 7.15 7.42
CA PRO A 27 15.89 8.58 7.42
C PRO A 27 16.68 9.21 8.57
N THR A 28 17.80 9.85 8.25
CA THR A 28 18.58 10.67 9.17
C THR A 28 18.20 12.14 8.95
N PRO A 29 18.28 13.00 9.98
CA PRO A 29 18.02 14.43 9.83
C PRO A 29 18.83 15.10 8.70
N GLN A 30 20.04 14.60 8.40
CA GLN A 30 20.86 15.10 7.30
C GLN A 30 20.28 14.76 5.91
N ASN A 31 19.88 13.50 5.70
CA ASN A 31 19.31 13.05 4.41
C ASN A 31 17.97 13.72 4.11
N VAL A 32 17.17 13.87 5.16
CA VAL A 32 15.91 14.61 5.20
C VAL A 32 16.08 16.07 4.75
N ASN A 33 17.04 16.79 5.34
CA ASN A 33 17.27 18.20 5.02
C ASN A 33 17.79 18.37 3.59
N TYR A 34 18.55 17.40 3.10
CA TYR A 34 18.98 17.34 1.71
C TYR A 34 17.79 17.17 0.75
N ILE A 35 16.88 16.23 1.03
CA ILE A 35 15.67 16.00 0.23
C ILE A 35 14.74 17.22 0.26
N GLU A 36 14.49 17.82 1.44
CA GLU A 36 13.66 19.03 1.55
C GLU A 36 14.21 20.20 0.72
N LYS A 37 15.53 20.41 0.73
CA LYS A 37 16.17 21.45 -0.10
C LYS A 37 15.94 21.21 -1.59
N ARG A 38 16.03 19.95 -2.03
CA ARG A 38 15.72 19.58 -3.43
C ARG A 38 14.25 19.80 -3.76
N ILE A 39 13.33 19.41 -2.87
CA ILE A 39 11.88 19.65 -3.03
C ILE A 39 11.61 21.15 -3.21
N ARG A 40 12.11 22.00 -2.29
CA ARG A 40 11.89 23.46 -2.35
C ARG A 40 12.46 24.09 -3.63
N SER A 41 13.61 23.60 -4.11
CA SER A 41 14.20 24.04 -5.37
C SER A 41 13.30 23.70 -6.57
N LEU A 42 12.80 22.46 -6.60
CA LEU A 42 11.91 21.98 -7.65
C LEU A 42 10.54 22.67 -7.62
N GLU A 43 9.99 22.96 -6.45
CA GLU A 43 8.73 23.73 -6.29
C GLU A 43 8.85 25.13 -6.90
N LYS A 44 9.94 25.85 -6.63
CA LYS A 44 10.21 27.17 -7.24
C LYS A 44 10.32 27.10 -8.76
N ALA A 45 10.86 26.01 -9.29
CA ALA A 45 10.97 25.80 -10.73
C ALA A 45 9.61 25.47 -11.39
N ILE A 46 8.67 24.90 -10.64
CA ILE A 46 7.31 24.53 -11.10
C ILE A 46 6.32 25.69 -11.00
N SER A 47 6.39 26.52 -9.95
CA SER A 47 5.41 27.57 -9.65
C SER A 47 5.29 28.67 -10.70
N THR A 48 6.17 28.68 -11.71
CA THR A 48 6.19 29.67 -12.79
C THR A 48 5.39 29.24 -14.03
N GLN A 49 4.84 28.02 -14.08
CA GLN A 49 4.22 27.49 -15.30
C GLN A 49 2.91 26.73 -15.02
N ASN A 50 1.79 27.31 -15.43
CA ASN A 50 0.44 26.83 -15.10
C ASN A 50 -0.13 25.90 -16.20
N THR A 51 0.48 24.72 -16.39
CA THR A 51 -0.04 23.72 -17.35
C THR A 51 -0.35 22.40 -16.65
N VAL A 52 -1.19 21.58 -17.29
CA VAL A 52 -1.53 20.23 -16.81
C VAL A 52 -0.26 19.39 -16.56
N TYR A 53 0.82 19.62 -17.32
CA TYR A 53 2.12 18.98 -17.08
C TYR A 53 2.70 19.32 -15.71
N TYR A 54 2.74 20.62 -15.36
CA TYR A 54 3.27 21.09 -14.08
C TYR A 54 2.40 20.71 -12.89
N PHE A 55 1.08 20.62 -13.06
CA PHE A 55 0.18 20.03 -12.07
C PHE A 55 0.60 18.60 -11.68
N HIS A 56 1.04 17.76 -12.63
CA HIS A 56 1.47 16.39 -12.32
C HIS A 56 2.88 16.29 -11.75
N CYS A 57 3.81 17.14 -12.20
CA CYS A 57 5.09 17.29 -11.53
C CYS A 57 4.89 17.73 -10.08
N GLN A 58 3.93 18.62 -9.84
CA GLN A 58 3.54 19.05 -8.51
C GLN A 58 2.87 17.94 -7.72
N GLU A 59 1.93 17.16 -8.26
CA GLU A 59 1.34 16.00 -7.56
C GLU A 59 2.39 14.95 -7.20
N LEU A 60 3.38 14.70 -8.06
CA LEU A 60 4.47 13.77 -7.77
C LEU A 60 5.44 14.34 -6.72
N LEU A 61 5.78 15.62 -6.80
CA LEU A 61 6.58 16.31 -5.79
C LEU A 61 5.84 16.39 -4.46
N ASN A 62 4.54 16.63 -4.49
CA ASN A 62 3.67 16.63 -3.33
C ASN A 62 3.62 15.22 -2.76
N TYR A 63 3.51 14.16 -3.57
CA TYR A 63 3.61 12.78 -3.10
C TYR A 63 4.98 12.44 -2.50
N ILE A 64 6.10 12.86 -3.11
CA ILE A 64 7.45 12.68 -2.55
C ILE A 64 7.59 13.50 -1.26
N LYS A 65 7.12 14.75 -1.27
CA LYS A 65 7.10 15.65 -0.13
C LYS A 65 6.19 15.13 0.95
N ASP A 66 5.12 14.43 0.63
CA ASP A 66 4.22 13.82 1.59
C ASP A 66 4.79 12.52 2.07
N VAL A 67 5.51 11.74 1.27
CA VAL A 67 6.27 10.59 1.78
C VAL A 67 7.42 11.05 2.66
N VAL A 68 8.11 12.14 2.32
CA VAL A 68 9.20 12.73 3.10
C VAL A 68 8.66 13.46 4.33
N ASN A 69 7.56 14.20 4.22
CA ASN A 69 6.77 14.76 5.32
C ASN A 69 6.07 13.65 6.09
N ILE A 70 5.84 12.46 5.55
CA ILE A 70 5.38 11.30 6.33
C ILE A 70 6.60 10.78 7.09
N PHE A 71 7.76 10.62 6.46
CA PHE A 71 9.00 10.29 7.18
C PHE A 71 9.43 11.37 8.21
N LEU A 72 9.03 12.64 8.03
CA LEU A 72 9.45 13.79 8.84
C LEU A 72 8.40 14.37 9.78
N SER A 73 7.15 14.32 9.35
CA SER A 73 5.94 14.77 10.06
C SER A 73 5.12 13.57 10.55
N ASN A 74 5.35 12.34 10.07
CA ASN A 74 5.00 11.13 10.82
C ASN A 74 6.18 10.53 11.60
N PRO A 75 6.70 11.30 12.55
CA PRO A 75 6.60 10.99 13.94
C PRO A 75 5.09 11.00 14.38
N GLY A 76 4.25 10.21 13.68
CA GLY A 76 2.84 9.90 13.89
C GLY A 76 1.73 10.96 13.84
N TYR A 77 0.59 10.67 13.18
CA TYR A 77 -0.46 11.66 12.92
C TYR A 77 -1.95 11.41 13.28
N TYR A 78 -2.48 10.25 13.72
CA TYR A 78 -3.97 10.09 13.80
C TYR A 78 -4.60 9.46 15.03
N LEU A 79 -3.81 8.95 15.95
CA LEU A 79 -4.16 9.01 17.36
C LEU A 79 -4.34 10.47 17.80
N VAL A 80 -3.49 11.34 17.25
CA VAL A 80 -3.41 12.79 17.48
C VAL A 80 -4.69 13.47 16.99
N ASN A 81 -5.07 13.48 15.71
CA ASN A 81 -6.24 14.26 15.28
C ASN A 81 -7.57 13.96 16.01
N THR A 82 -7.86 12.72 16.43
CA THR A 82 -9.12 12.42 17.13
C THR A 82 -9.08 12.82 18.60
N ILE A 83 -8.00 12.46 19.32
CA ILE A 83 -7.84 12.80 20.74
C ILE A 83 -7.47 14.29 20.89
N GLU A 84 -6.60 14.83 20.05
CA GLU A 84 -6.27 16.25 19.94
C GLU A 84 -7.49 17.07 19.56
N SER A 85 -8.28 16.72 18.54
CA SER A 85 -9.47 17.52 18.18
C SER A 85 -10.49 17.49 19.31
N LEU A 86 -10.70 16.33 19.95
CA LEU A 86 -11.57 16.21 21.11
C LEU A 86 -11.06 17.08 22.27
N ILE A 87 -9.78 17.00 22.62
CA ILE A 87 -9.17 17.79 23.69
C ILE A 87 -9.17 19.28 23.35
N THR A 88 -8.86 19.65 22.12
CA THR A 88 -8.86 21.03 21.64
C THR A 88 -10.27 21.61 21.68
N ALA A 89 -11.25 20.91 21.12
CA ALA A 89 -12.63 21.35 21.15
C ALA A 89 -13.19 21.41 22.57
N LYS A 90 -12.92 20.40 23.38
CA LYS A 90 -13.56 20.25 24.70
C LYS A 90 -12.81 20.99 25.80
N VAL A 91 -11.51 20.77 25.93
CA VAL A 91 -10.70 21.33 27.03
C VAL A 91 -10.28 22.78 26.74
N PHE A 92 -9.86 23.07 25.50
CA PHE A 92 -9.33 24.40 25.17
C PHE A 92 -10.41 25.38 24.68
N ILE A 93 -11.30 24.98 23.77
CA ILE A 93 -12.36 25.86 23.25
C ILE A 93 -13.53 25.93 24.23
N ARG A 94 -14.16 24.79 24.54
CA ARG A 94 -15.36 24.75 25.39
C ARG A 94 -15.07 24.81 26.89
N ARG A 95 -13.80 24.58 27.28
CA ARG A 95 -13.40 24.53 28.69
C ARG A 95 -14.26 23.55 29.50
N GLU A 96 -14.41 22.33 29.01
CA GLU A 96 -15.10 21.21 29.64
C GLU A 96 -14.12 20.09 30.03
N LYS A 97 -14.53 19.24 30.98
CA LYS A 97 -13.83 17.97 31.29
C LYS A 97 -14.24 16.87 30.30
N LEU A 98 -13.43 15.82 30.19
CA LEU A 98 -13.82 14.63 29.44
C LEU A 98 -14.95 13.89 30.18
N THR A 99 -15.91 13.38 29.42
CA THR A 99 -17.00 12.53 29.93
C THR A 99 -16.53 11.09 30.05
N ASN A 100 -17.21 10.29 30.88
CA ASN A 100 -16.89 8.87 31.04
C ASN A 100 -16.95 8.09 29.71
N GLU A 101 -17.92 8.40 28.83
CA GLU A 101 -18.05 7.74 27.52
C GLU A 101 -16.85 8.02 26.60
N GLU A 102 -16.35 9.25 26.60
CA GLU A 102 -15.16 9.64 25.84
C GLU A 102 -13.91 8.97 26.40
N ILE A 103 -13.77 8.92 27.74
CA ILE A 103 -12.65 8.25 28.39
C ILE A 103 -12.63 6.76 28.03
N VAL A 104 -13.79 6.09 28.09
CA VAL A 104 -13.94 4.68 27.68
C VAL A 104 -13.57 4.50 26.21
N SER A 105 -13.99 5.40 25.34
CA SER A 105 -13.67 5.36 23.90
C SER A 105 -12.18 5.51 23.63
N ILE A 106 -11.52 6.46 24.32
CA ILE A 106 -10.06 6.65 24.23
C ILE A 106 -9.32 5.42 24.77
N ARG A 107 -9.74 4.85 25.90
CA ARG A 107 -9.15 3.62 26.45
C ARG A 107 -9.21 2.47 25.46
N LYS A 108 -10.37 2.26 24.83
CA LYS A 108 -10.55 1.21 23.80
C LYS A 108 -9.60 1.42 22.62
N LEU A 109 -9.49 2.65 22.12
CA LEU A 109 -8.57 2.99 21.03
C LEU A 109 -7.09 2.76 21.40
N LEU A 110 -6.67 3.17 22.59
CA LEU A 110 -5.30 2.99 23.06
C LEU A 110 -4.96 1.51 23.27
N ASN A 111 -5.90 0.73 23.83
CA ASN A 111 -5.72 -0.72 23.96
C ASN A 111 -5.63 -1.38 22.59
N PHE A 112 -6.48 -1.01 21.63
CA PHE A 112 -6.41 -1.51 20.26
C PHE A 112 -5.03 -1.25 19.64
N ILE A 113 -4.51 -0.02 19.75
CA ILE A 113 -3.18 0.33 19.24
C ILE A 113 -2.07 -0.44 19.95
N ARG A 114 -2.16 -0.59 21.27
CA ARG A 114 -1.20 -1.37 22.05
C ARG A 114 -1.13 -2.83 21.58
N GLU A 115 -2.29 -3.46 21.36
CA GLU A 115 -2.32 -4.83 20.84
C GLU A 115 -1.64 -4.91 19.47
N TYR A 116 -1.84 -3.93 18.58
CA TYR A 116 -1.18 -3.86 17.27
C TYR A 116 0.34 -3.61 17.36
N VAL A 117 0.82 -2.90 18.38
CA VAL A 117 2.25 -2.74 18.67
C VAL A 117 2.89 -4.06 19.09
N LYS A 118 2.24 -4.83 19.97
CA LYS A 118 2.76 -6.11 20.47
C LYS A 118 3.04 -7.14 19.37
N ILE A 119 2.28 -7.08 18.29
CA ILE A 119 2.44 -7.98 17.12
C ILE A 119 3.21 -7.31 15.98
N ASN A 120 3.75 -6.11 16.20
CA ASN A 120 4.53 -5.32 15.23
C ASN A 120 3.77 -5.09 13.91
N GLU A 121 2.49 -4.75 13.98
CA GLU A 121 1.60 -4.62 12.81
C GLU A 121 1.34 -3.18 12.38
N VAL A 122 2.05 -2.23 12.99
CA VAL A 122 1.94 -0.80 12.73
C VAL A 122 3.32 -0.19 12.53
N TYR A 123 3.37 0.94 11.84
CA TYR A 123 4.61 1.70 11.68
C TYR A 123 5.07 2.27 13.02
N LEU A 124 6.00 1.58 13.68
CA LEU A 124 6.42 1.81 15.06
C LEU A 124 7.07 3.18 15.26
N GLU A 125 7.96 3.60 14.36
CA GLU A 125 8.65 4.88 14.44
C GLU A 125 7.68 6.06 14.38
N GLY A 126 6.67 5.97 13.50
CA GLY A 126 5.61 6.97 13.43
C GLY A 126 4.80 6.99 14.73
N LEU A 127 4.30 5.84 15.16
CA LEU A 127 3.48 5.77 16.37
C LEU A 127 4.21 6.30 17.63
N SER A 128 5.51 6.01 17.78
CA SER A 128 6.34 6.43 18.93
C SER A 128 6.30 7.94 19.17
N GLU A 129 6.24 8.68 18.09
CA GLU A 129 6.32 10.13 18.12
C GLU A 129 4.95 10.80 18.04
N GLU A 130 3.96 10.11 17.47
CA GLU A 130 2.53 10.43 17.61
C GLU A 130 2.21 10.61 19.09
N ILE A 131 2.68 9.63 19.86
CA ILE A 131 2.56 9.58 21.29
C ILE A 131 3.30 10.76 21.93
N LYS A 132 4.50 11.14 21.48
CA LYS A 132 5.23 12.31 22.02
C LYS A 132 4.45 13.61 21.83
N ILE A 133 3.88 13.83 20.64
CA ILE A 133 3.07 15.02 20.33
C ILE A 133 1.81 15.03 21.19
N LEU A 134 1.10 13.89 21.27
CA LEU A 134 -0.12 13.78 22.05
C LEU A 134 0.12 14.00 23.54
N LEU A 135 1.22 13.47 24.08
CA LEU A 135 1.66 13.72 25.45
C LEU A 135 1.90 15.21 25.71
N LYS A 136 2.43 15.96 24.74
CA LYS A 136 2.62 17.42 24.86
C LYS A 136 1.27 18.16 24.91
N ILE A 137 0.33 17.80 24.04
CA ILE A 137 -1.03 18.38 24.01
C ILE A 137 -1.76 18.09 25.33
N LEU A 138 -1.73 16.84 25.79
CA LEU A 138 -2.34 16.41 27.05
C LEU A 138 -1.77 17.14 28.26
N ARG A 139 -0.44 17.36 28.32
CA ARG A 139 0.21 18.16 29.37
C ARG A 139 -0.30 19.60 29.37
N ASN A 140 -0.45 20.21 28.19
CA ASN A 140 -0.97 21.57 28.09
C ASN A 140 -2.46 21.63 28.48
N ALA A 141 -3.25 20.66 28.06
CA ALA A 141 -4.67 20.55 28.41
C ALA A 141 -4.86 20.38 29.92
N TYR A 142 -4.03 19.55 30.55
CA TYR A 142 -4.04 19.34 31.99
C TYR A 142 -3.72 20.63 32.77
N LYS A 143 -2.80 21.49 32.28
CA LYS A 143 -2.53 22.80 32.90
C LYS A 143 -3.74 23.74 32.89
N VAL A 144 -4.68 23.55 31.96
CA VAL A 144 -5.88 24.39 31.84
C VAL A 144 -7.03 23.86 32.69
N LYS A 145 -7.20 22.54 32.78
CA LYS A 145 -8.39 21.91 33.41
C LYS A 145 -8.16 21.01 34.60
N HIS A 146 -6.93 20.62 34.87
CA HIS A 146 -6.57 19.69 35.95
C HIS A 146 -7.43 18.41 35.95
N ASP A 147 -7.76 17.91 34.76
CA ASP A 147 -8.59 16.71 34.58
C ASP A 147 -7.73 15.44 34.74
N THR A 148 -8.03 14.63 35.75
CA THR A 148 -7.30 13.39 36.08
C THR A 148 -7.41 12.33 34.99
N ALA A 149 -8.45 12.37 34.15
CA ALA A 149 -8.57 11.51 32.98
C ALA A 149 -7.41 11.73 31.98
N LEU A 150 -6.91 12.97 31.87
CA LEU A 150 -5.77 13.27 31.00
C LEU A 150 -4.49 12.62 31.51
N ILE A 151 -4.32 12.49 32.83
CA ILE A 151 -3.17 11.79 33.45
C ILE A 151 -3.18 10.31 33.07
N GLU A 152 -4.34 9.66 33.15
CA GLU A 152 -4.47 8.26 32.78
C GLU A 152 -4.16 8.03 31.29
N ILE A 153 -4.70 8.88 30.41
CA ILE A 153 -4.42 8.81 28.97
C ILE A 153 -2.91 8.98 28.72
N MET A 154 -2.27 9.95 29.38
CA MET A 154 -0.82 10.14 29.30
C MET A 154 -0.03 8.91 29.78
N TYR A 155 -0.48 8.25 30.86
CA TYR A 155 0.18 7.05 31.36
C TYR A 155 0.15 5.93 30.32
N ARG A 156 -1.03 5.60 29.77
CA ARG A 156 -1.20 4.55 28.75
C ARG A 156 -0.35 4.80 27.50
N LEU A 157 -0.29 6.06 27.08
CA LEU A 157 0.56 6.48 25.96
C LEU A 157 2.04 6.22 26.23
N ASN A 158 2.54 6.58 27.42
CA ASN A 158 3.92 6.30 27.78
C ASN A 158 4.20 4.79 27.80
N THR A 159 3.27 3.95 28.26
CA THR A 159 3.41 2.49 28.20
C THR A 159 3.61 2.01 26.75
N ILE A 160 2.73 2.41 25.83
CA ILE A 160 2.84 2.04 24.41
C ILE A 160 4.19 2.53 23.82
N LYS A 161 4.64 3.73 24.20
CA LYS A 161 5.90 4.29 23.74
C LYS A 161 7.12 3.49 24.20
N GLU A 162 7.13 2.99 25.43
CA GLU A 162 8.23 2.14 25.92
C GLU A 162 8.22 0.78 25.22
N GLU A 163 7.04 0.16 25.02
CA GLU A 163 6.88 -1.08 24.25
C GLU A 163 7.44 -0.94 22.82
N ILE A 164 7.17 0.20 22.14
CA ILE A 164 7.73 0.50 20.82
C ILE A 164 9.27 0.56 20.84
N LYS A 165 9.87 1.22 21.83
CA LYS A 165 11.34 1.35 21.93
C LYS A 165 12.01 -0.01 22.13
N GLU A 166 11.40 -0.87 22.94
CA GLU A 166 11.89 -2.23 23.18
C GLU A 166 11.92 -3.01 21.86
N PHE A 167 10.83 -2.96 21.08
CA PHE A 167 10.74 -3.59 19.77
C PHE A 167 11.79 -3.08 18.77
N ILE A 168 11.94 -1.75 18.61
CA ILE A 168 12.92 -1.17 17.68
C ILE A 168 14.36 -1.53 18.07
N SER A 169 14.64 -1.64 19.38
CA SER A 169 15.98 -1.97 19.86
C SER A 169 16.37 -3.43 19.55
N SER A 170 15.40 -4.34 19.55
CA SER A 170 15.57 -5.77 19.27
C SER A 170 15.78 -6.10 17.79
N SER A 171 15.40 -5.21 16.86
CA SER A 171 15.35 -5.48 15.41
C SER A 171 16.64 -5.18 14.64
N LYS A 172 17.67 -4.61 15.28
CA LYS A 172 18.93 -4.16 14.65
C LYS A 172 19.92 -5.27 14.19
N LYS A 173 19.51 -6.53 14.10
CA LYS A 173 20.37 -7.62 13.59
C LYS A 173 20.24 -7.73 12.07
N ASN A 174 21.32 -8.14 11.38
CA ASN A 174 21.25 -8.56 9.98
C ASN A 174 20.13 -9.61 9.84
N LEU A 175 19.07 -9.27 9.10
CA LEU A 175 17.88 -10.10 8.98
C LEU A 175 18.08 -11.14 7.88
N MET A 176 17.79 -12.40 8.18
CA MET A 176 17.66 -13.45 7.16
C MET A 176 16.45 -13.14 6.25
N TYR A 177 16.37 -13.76 5.06
CA TYR A 177 15.26 -13.50 4.14
C TYR A 177 13.89 -13.80 4.77
N GLU A 178 13.80 -14.88 5.54
CA GLU A 178 12.61 -15.26 6.30
C GLU A 178 12.24 -14.20 7.34
N ASP A 179 13.22 -13.62 8.04
CA ASP A 179 12.98 -12.51 8.97
C ASP A 179 12.43 -11.27 8.25
N ILE A 180 12.92 -10.99 7.05
CA ILE A 180 12.42 -9.87 6.23
C ILE A 180 10.95 -10.11 5.87
N LEU A 181 10.61 -11.32 5.42
CA LEU A 181 9.25 -11.67 5.05
C LEU A 181 8.28 -11.53 6.23
N GLU A 182 8.65 -12.05 7.39
CA GLU A 182 7.81 -12.03 8.57
C GLU A 182 7.71 -10.61 9.16
N LYS A 183 8.84 -9.89 9.28
CA LYS A 183 8.86 -8.56 9.92
C LYS A 183 8.31 -7.47 9.02
N ILE A 184 8.55 -7.50 7.71
CA ILE A 184 8.12 -6.45 6.78
C ILE A 184 6.75 -6.74 6.20
N TYR A 185 6.45 -8.00 5.87
CA TYR A 185 5.22 -8.35 5.14
C TYR A 185 4.25 -9.21 5.95
N GLY A 186 4.65 -9.73 7.11
CA GLY A 186 3.82 -10.67 7.88
C GLY A 186 3.63 -12.01 7.16
N ILE A 187 4.54 -12.39 6.25
CA ILE A 187 4.46 -13.62 5.47
C ILE A 187 5.38 -14.67 6.07
N THR A 188 4.82 -15.82 6.44
CA THR A 188 5.62 -17.00 6.77
C THR A 188 6.03 -17.74 5.50
N LEU A 189 7.32 -17.78 5.19
CA LEU A 189 7.82 -18.36 3.94
C LEU A 189 7.37 -19.82 3.75
N ARG A 190 7.49 -20.65 4.79
CA ARG A 190 7.13 -22.08 4.73
C ARG A 190 5.70 -22.32 4.26
N GLU A 191 4.76 -21.46 4.67
CA GLU A 191 3.35 -21.56 4.31
C GLU A 191 3.08 -21.20 2.84
N ILE A 192 3.79 -20.19 2.33
CA ILE A 192 3.53 -19.65 0.99
C ILE A 192 4.37 -20.32 -0.10
N GLU A 193 5.58 -20.77 0.21
CA GLU A 193 6.52 -21.40 -0.74
C GLU A 193 5.92 -22.66 -1.36
N ASN A 194 5.37 -23.55 -0.54
CA ASN A 194 4.69 -24.77 -1.02
C ASN A 194 3.49 -24.46 -1.92
N TYR A 195 2.69 -23.47 -1.53
CA TYR A 195 1.55 -23.01 -2.33
C TYR A 195 2.00 -22.48 -3.69
N ILE A 196 3.06 -21.65 -3.72
CA ILE A 196 3.63 -21.11 -4.95
C ILE A 196 4.13 -22.25 -5.85
N ILE A 197 4.91 -23.21 -5.33
CA ILE A 197 5.45 -24.33 -6.12
C ILE A 197 4.31 -25.13 -6.75
N PHE A 198 3.32 -25.53 -5.95
CA PHE A 198 2.17 -26.31 -6.41
C PHE A 198 1.37 -25.56 -7.49
N LYS A 199 1.02 -24.29 -7.23
CA LYS A 199 0.25 -23.48 -8.19
C LYS A 199 1.04 -23.15 -9.45
N THR A 200 2.36 -23.03 -9.38
CA THR A 200 3.18 -22.78 -10.59
C THR A 200 3.05 -23.95 -11.56
N ILE A 201 3.14 -25.19 -11.06
CA ILE A 201 2.99 -26.40 -11.88
C ILE A 201 1.56 -26.52 -12.44
N GLU A 202 0.54 -26.25 -11.62
CA GLU A 202 -0.87 -26.27 -12.05
C GLU A 202 -1.13 -25.28 -13.19
N TYR A 203 -0.68 -24.03 -13.04
CA TYR A 203 -0.90 -22.98 -14.03
C TYR A 203 -0.04 -23.18 -15.29
N GLU A 204 1.18 -23.74 -15.18
CA GLU A 204 1.98 -24.13 -16.35
C GLU A 204 1.25 -25.19 -17.19
N LYS A 205 0.68 -26.21 -16.55
CA LYS A 205 -0.13 -27.23 -17.23
C LYS A 205 -1.39 -26.66 -17.86
N ALA A 206 -2.06 -25.72 -17.18
CA ALA A 206 -3.24 -25.06 -17.73
C ALA A 206 -2.90 -24.26 -18.99
N LEU A 207 -1.79 -23.51 -19.02
CA LEU A 207 -1.36 -22.76 -20.21
C LEU A 207 -1.12 -23.63 -21.44
N ASN A 208 -0.71 -24.89 -21.23
CA ASN A 208 -0.46 -25.84 -22.30
C ASN A 208 -1.74 -26.45 -22.89
N LYS A 209 -2.91 -26.22 -22.28
CA LYS A 209 -4.20 -26.58 -22.88
C LYS A 209 -4.60 -25.52 -23.91
N THR A 210 -5.10 -25.95 -25.05
CA THR A 210 -5.39 -25.07 -26.19
C THR A 210 -6.60 -24.18 -25.87
N PHE A 211 -6.35 -22.96 -25.41
CA PHE A 211 -7.37 -21.92 -25.28
C PHE A 211 -7.35 -21.02 -26.51
N SER A 212 -8.48 -20.84 -27.17
CA SER A 212 -8.62 -19.89 -28.27
C SER A 212 -8.36 -18.47 -27.80
N GLU A 213 -7.40 -17.78 -28.43
CA GLU A 213 -7.16 -16.35 -28.18
C GLU A 213 -8.34 -15.53 -28.70
N SER A 214 -8.90 -14.66 -27.84
CA SER A 214 -9.86 -13.65 -28.29
C SER A 214 -9.16 -12.71 -29.28
N ARG A 215 -9.65 -12.68 -30.52
CA ARG A 215 -9.12 -11.84 -31.60
C ARG A 215 -9.68 -10.41 -31.60
N GLU A 216 -10.32 -10.00 -30.50
CA GLU A 216 -10.91 -8.68 -30.43
C GLU A 216 -9.84 -7.58 -30.41
N PRO A 217 -10.03 -6.49 -31.18
CA PRO A 217 -9.11 -5.37 -31.16
C PRO A 217 -9.06 -4.74 -29.76
N PRO A 218 -7.88 -4.29 -29.30
CA PRO A 218 -7.76 -3.66 -27.99
C PRO A 218 -8.56 -2.34 -27.95
N LEU A 219 -9.39 -2.19 -26.91
CA LEU A 219 -10.00 -0.90 -26.58
C LEU A 219 -8.91 0.14 -26.25
N SER A 220 -9.19 1.41 -26.51
CA SER A 220 -8.30 2.47 -26.01
C SER A 220 -8.27 2.46 -24.49
N ILE A 221 -7.13 2.85 -23.89
CA ILE A 221 -6.97 2.97 -22.43
C ILE A 221 -8.15 3.70 -21.78
N LYS A 222 -8.60 4.81 -22.38
CA LYS A 222 -9.72 5.61 -21.85
C LYS A 222 -11.05 4.84 -21.88
N GLN A 223 -11.32 4.12 -22.98
CA GLN A 223 -12.52 3.29 -23.09
C GLN A 223 -12.50 2.14 -22.09
N THR A 224 -11.35 1.47 -21.91
CA THR A 224 -11.22 0.38 -20.94
C THR A 224 -11.42 0.88 -19.50
N ILE A 225 -10.80 2.00 -19.13
CA ILE A 225 -10.98 2.60 -17.80
C ILE A 225 -12.46 2.98 -17.57
N GLN A 226 -13.13 3.56 -18.56
CA GLN A 226 -14.54 3.92 -18.45
C GLN A 226 -15.43 2.68 -18.30
N ALA A 227 -15.17 1.61 -19.07
CA ALA A 227 -15.93 0.37 -18.96
C ALA A 227 -15.75 -0.29 -17.58
N LEU A 228 -14.51 -0.33 -17.07
CA LEU A 228 -14.22 -0.83 -15.72
C LEU A 228 -14.88 0.02 -14.64
N LYS A 229 -14.94 1.34 -14.82
CA LYS A 229 -15.63 2.23 -13.89
C LYS A 229 -17.12 1.91 -13.80
N VAL A 230 -17.80 1.84 -14.94
CA VAL A 230 -19.24 1.52 -15.01
C VAL A 230 -19.51 0.16 -14.37
N LEU A 231 -18.71 -0.85 -14.74
CA LEU A 231 -18.85 -2.18 -14.16
C LEU A 231 -18.64 -2.19 -12.63
N ALA A 232 -17.68 -1.42 -12.12
CA ALA A 232 -17.45 -1.30 -10.69
C ALA A 232 -18.60 -0.58 -9.96
N GLU A 233 -19.20 0.45 -10.57
CA GLU A 233 -20.37 1.14 -10.02
C GLU A 233 -21.58 0.20 -9.91
N ASP A 234 -21.73 -0.76 -10.82
CA ASP A 234 -22.79 -1.76 -10.81
C ASP A 234 -22.53 -2.89 -9.80
N THR A 235 -21.28 -3.36 -9.72
CA THR A 235 -20.92 -4.59 -8.98
C THR A 235 -20.42 -4.35 -7.55
N LEU A 236 -19.88 -3.17 -7.25
CA LEU A 236 -19.29 -2.81 -5.95
C LEU A 236 -20.13 -1.70 -5.28
N GLU A 237 -19.53 -0.82 -4.47
CA GLU A 237 -20.20 0.36 -3.88
C GLU A 237 -19.92 1.65 -4.68
N SER A 238 -20.88 2.59 -4.69
CA SER A 238 -20.79 3.81 -5.51
C SER A 238 -19.73 4.81 -5.02
N PHE A 239 -19.19 5.58 -5.98
CA PHE A 239 -18.14 6.57 -5.74
C PHE A 239 -18.62 8.03 -5.81
N PRO A 240 -19.30 8.58 -4.79
CA PRO A 240 -19.51 10.02 -4.76
C PRO A 240 -18.18 10.70 -4.42
N ARG A 241 -17.55 11.34 -5.43
CA ARG A 241 -16.35 12.22 -5.37
C ARG A 241 -14.97 11.56 -5.53
N GLU A 242 -14.82 10.55 -6.40
CA GLU A 242 -13.50 10.09 -6.87
C GLU A 242 -13.05 10.76 -8.17
N LYS A 243 -11.73 10.88 -8.41
CA LYS A 243 -11.17 11.27 -9.70
C LYS A 243 -9.83 10.58 -9.97
N LEU A 244 -9.79 9.78 -11.04
CA LEU A 244 -8.57 9.19 -11.58
C LEU A 244 -7.95 10.04 -12.69
N HIS A 245 -6.69 10.43 -12.52
CA HIS A 245 -5.88 11.12 -13.52
C HIS A 245 -4.99 10.13 -14.28
N VAL A 246 -5.10 10.07 -15.61
CA VAL A 246 -4.28 9.16 -16.44
C VAL A 246 -3.16 9.94 -17.13
N LYS A 247 -1.92 9.48 -16.98
CA LYS A 247 -0.72 10.14 -17.53
C LYS A 247 0.27 9.15 -18.14
N LYS A 248 1.10 9.67 -19.05
CA LYS A 248 2.23 8.93 -19.61
C LYS A 248 3.33 8.80 -18.53
N MET A 249 3.80 7.58 -18.32
CA MET A 249 4.90 7.27 -17.42
C MET A 249 6.23 7.85 -17.95
N PRO A 250 7.03 8.52 -17.12
CA PRO A 250 8.40 8.93 -17.46
C PRO A 250 9.25 7.72 -17.88
N LEU A 251 10.06 7.86 -18.94
CA LEU A 251 10.85 6.75 -19.50
C LEU A 251 11.76 6.07 -18.47
N VAL A 252 12.39 6.88 -17.62
CA VAL A 252 13.26 6.44 -16.52
C VAL A 252 12.55 5.52 -15.51
N LEU A 253 11.23 5.67 -15.32
CA LEU A 253 10.45 4.84 -14.41
C LEU A 253 9.92 3.55 -15.06
N THR A 254 9.92 3.48 -16.39
CA THR A 254 9.40 2.30 -17.11
C THR A 254 10.21 1.03 -16.84
N GLN A 255 11.49 1.16 -16.47
CA GLN A 255 12.34 0.02 -16.11
C GLN A 255 11.98 -0.59 -14.74
N TYR A 256 11.39 0.20 -13.83
CA TYR A 256 11.03 -0.24 -12.48
C TYR A 256 9.56 -0.67 -12.39
N TYR A 257 8.66 0.15 -12.94
CA TYR A 257 7.20 -0.04 -12.84
C TYR A 257 6.60 -0.72 -14.06
N GLY A 258 7.37 -0.90 -15.14
CA GLY A 258 6.95 -1.66 -16.31
C GLY A 258 5.88 -0.96 -17.15
N LYS A 259 4.64 -1.45 -17.06
CA LYS A 259 3.55 -1.13 -18.02
C LYS A 259 2.61 -0.05 -17.50
N ALA A 260 2.22 -0.13 -16.24
CA ALA A 260 1.40 0.85 -15.56
C ALA A 260 1.69 0.82 -14.06
N VAL A 261 1.36 1.89 -13.35
CA VAL A 261 1.37 1.94 -11.88
C VAL A 261 0.36 2.97 -11.40
N TYR A 262 -0.43 2.60 -10.41
CA TYR A 262 -1.28 3.49 -9.65
C TYR A 262 -0.49 4.16 -8.52
N ILE A 263 -0.68 5.46 -8.38
CA ILE A 263 -0.13 6.26 -7.29
C ILE A 263 -1.30 6.84 -6.51
N PRO A 264 -1.47 6.46 -5.23
CA PRO A 264 -2.47 7.05 -4.36
C PRO A 264 -2.14 8.53 -4.13
N SER A 265 -3.15 9.40 -4.20
CA SER A 265 -2.98 10.79 -3.77
C SER A 265 -2.81 10.89 -2.26
N GLU A 266 -1.98 11.81 -1.80
CA GLU A 266 -1.92 12.22 -0.40
C GLU A 266 -3.30 12.61 0.18
N ARG A 267 -4.20 13.07 -0.68
CA ARG A 267 -5.48 13.63 -0.26
C ARG A 267 -6.52 12.56 0.08
N ILE A 268 -6.21 11.28 -0.16
CA ILE A 268 -6.98 10.13 0.30
C ILE A 268 -7.25 10.22 1.82
N TYR A 269 -6.32 10.81 2.57
CA TYR A 269 -6.44 10.98 4.03
C TYR A 269 -7.34 12.16 4.44
N ARG A 270 -7.64 13.09 3.52
CA ARG A 270 -8.39 14.33 3.75
C ARG A 270 -9.81 14.30 3.16
N LYS A 271 -10.39 13.09 2.99
CA LYS A 271 -11.73 12.83 2.44
C LYS A 271 -11.94 13.22 0.95
N THR A 272 -10.86 13.43 0.21
CA THR A 272 -10.95 13.68 -1.25
C THR A 272 -10.21 12.58 -2.01
N ALA A 273 -10.92 11.86 -2.87
CA ALA A 273 -10.45 10.62 -3.47
C ALA A 273 -9.82 10.87 -4.86
N TYR A 274 -8.59 11.36 -4.89
CA TYR A 274 -7.82 11.52 -6.14
C TYR A 274 -6.83 10.35 -6.32
N GLY A 275 -6.60 9.93 -7.55
CA GLY A 275 -5.58 8.93 -7.89
C GLY A 275 -4.87 9.29 -9.19
N LEU A 276 -3.62 8.87 -9.32
CA LEU A 276 -2.82 9.07 -10.53
C LEU A 276 -2.44 7.70 -11.10
N LEU A 277 -2.85 7.44 -12.33
CA LEU A 277 -2.44 6.27 -13.10
C LEU A 277 -1.36 6.68 -14.10
N TRP A 278 -0.16 6.14 -13.93
CA TRP A 278 0.89 6.23 -14.94
C TRP A 278 0.89 5.04 -15.86
N ILE A 279 0.99 5.29 -17.15
CA ILE A 279 0.98 4.25 -18.18
C ILE A 279 2.15 4.45 -19.13
N ASN A 280 2.86 3.37 -19.45
CA ASN A 280 3.79 3.31 -20.56
C ASN A 280 3.03 2.96 -21.86
N PRO A 281 2.71 3.93 -22.73
CA PRO A 281 1.84 3.67 -23.88
C PRO A 281 2.48 2.74 -24.91
N LYS A 282 3.82 2.73 -25.00
CA LYS A 282 4.55 1.84 -25.90
C LYS A 282 4.44 0.38 -25.47
N ALA A 283 4.48 0.12 -24.16
CA ALA A 283 4.38 -1.24 -23.62
C ALA A 283 2.92 -1.73 -23.59
N VAL A 284 1.97 -0.83 -23.29
CA VAL A 284 0.54 -1.16 -23.25
C VAL A 284 -0.05 -1.45 -24.64
N LYS A 285 0.42 -0.76 -25.70
CA LYS A 285 -0.02 -1.03 -27.08
C LYS A 285 0.25 -2.46 -27.58
N LYS A 286 1.15 -3.20 -26.91
CA LYS A 286 1.52 -4.58 -27.27
C LYS A 286 0.69 -5.64 -26.54
N LEU A 287 -0.23 -5.22 -25.67
CA LEU A 287 -1.06 -6.14 -24.88
C LEU A 287 -2.28 -6.58 -25.69
N SER A 288 -2.71 -7.83 -25.47
CA SER A 288 -4.05 -8.24 -25.92
C SER A 288 -5.12 -7.43 -25.18
N ARG A 289 -6.36 -7.45 -25.71
CA ARG A 289 -7.50 -6.80 -25.06
C ARG A 289 -7.69 -7.28 -23.62
N GLY A 290 -7.67 -8.61 -23.39
CA GLY A 290 -7.78 -9.20 -22.05
C GLY A 290 -6.62 -8.78 -21.13
N GLU A 291 -5.38 -8.79 -21.62
CA GLU A 291 -4.21 -8.34 -20.84
C GLU A 291 -4.29 -6.87 -20.45
N LEU A 292 -4.82 -6.00 -21.32
CA LEU A 292 -5.04 -4.58 -21.04
C LEU A 292 -6.16 -4.38 -20.01
N ILE A 293 -7.29 -5.07 -20.18
CA ILE A 293 -8.42 -5.02 -19.25
C ILE A 293 -7.97 -5.40 -17.85
N MET A 294 -7.30 -6.55 -17.69
CA MET A 294 -6.83 -6.96 -16.36
C MET A 294 -5.75 -6.04 -15.80
N LEU A 295 -4.81 -5.56 -16.62
CA LEU A 295 -3.83 -4.57 -16.15
C LEU A 295 -4.53 -3.32 -15.60
N LEU A 296 -5.57 -2.83 -16.27
CA LEU A 296 -6.30 -1.65 -15.81
C LEU A 296 -7.24 -1.99 -14.64
N ALA A 297 -7.79 -3.20 -14.56
CA ALA A 297 -8.56 -3.65 -13.40
C ALA A 297 -7.69 -3.62 -12.13
N HIS A 298 -6.46 -4.13 -12.22
CA HIS A 298 -5.45 -4.12 -11.15
C HIS A 298 -5.16 -2.70 -10.62
N GLU A 299 -4.93 -1.75 -11.52
CA GLU A 299 -4.52 -0.40 -11.14
C GLU A 299 -5.70 0.51 -10.78
N THR A 300 -6.92 0.18 -11.24
CA THR A 300 -8.08 1.08 -11.17
C THR A 300 -9.24 0.53 -10.33
N TYR A 301 -10.43 0.38 -10.92
CA TYR A 301 -11.72 0.26 -10.22
C TYR A 301 -12.02 -1.13 -9.65
N PHE A 302 -11.13 -2.11 -9.82
CA PHE A 302 -11.20 -3.42 -9.16
C PHE A 302 -9.96 -3.71 -8.30
N GLY A 303 -9.02 -2.77 -8.22
CA GLY A 303 -7.77 -2.97 -7.51
C GLY A 303 -7.38 -1.72 -6.73
N HIS A 304 -6.21 -1.16 -7.01
CA HIS A 304 -5.62 -0.12 -6.18
C HIS A 304 -6.49 1.13 -6.06
N HIS A 305 -6.93 1.74 -7.16
CA HIS A 305 -7.77 2.95 -7.09
C HIS A 305 -9.06 2.71 -6.30
N TYR A 306 -9.75 1.59 -6.56
CA TYR A 306 -10.94 1.21 -5.77
C TYR A 306 -10.61 1.16 -4.28
N HIS A 307 -9.58 0.40 -3.91
CA HIS A 307 -9.25 0.14 -2.52
C HIS A 307 -8.93 1.45 -1.79
N TYR A 308 -8.02 2.25 -2.35
CA TYR A 308 -7.58 3.49 -1.73
C TYR A 308 -8.67 4.57 -1.66
N THR A 309 -9.48 4.72 -2.71
CA THR A 309 -10.58 5.70 -2.70
C THR A 309 -11.74 5.28 -1.79
N SER A 310 -11.97 3.98 -1.63
CA SER A 310 -12.95 3.46 -0.67
C SER A 310 -12.47 3.65 0.76
N LEU A 311 -11.21 3.33 1.05
CA LEU A 311 -10.57 3.58 2.34
C LEU A 311 -10.65 5.05 2.79
N ALA A 312 -10.51 5.99 1.85
CA ALA A 312 -10.64 7.42 2.12
C ALA A 312 -11.92 7.77 2.89
N LYS A 313 -13.03 7.09 2.58
CA LYS A 313 -14.37 7.35 3.14
C LYS A 313 -14.62 6.69 4.49
N GLN A 314 -13.89 5.63 4.80
CA GLN A 314 -14.16 4.80 5.98
C GLN A 314 -13.89 5.58 7.27
N LYS A 315 -14.70 5.36 8.32
CA LYS A 315 -14.50 5.98 9.64
C LYS A 315 -13.46 5.20 10.48
N ILE A 316 -12.33 4.87 9.87
CA ILE A 316 -11.21 4.16 10.50
C ILE A 316 -10.04 5.12 10.76
N PRO A 317 -9.15 4.83 11.73
CA PRO A 317 -7.94 5.61 11.96
C PRO A 317 -7.16 5.79 10.65
N ILE A 318 -6.59 6.97 10.38
CA ILE A 318 -5.84 7.15 9.12
C ILE A 318 -4.76 6.11 8.97
N LEU A 319 -4.15 5.67 10.07
CA LEU A 319 -2.94 4.85 10.02
C LEU A 319 -3.25 3.56 9.26
N MET A 320 -4.52 3.15 9.28
CA MET A 320 -5.12 2.07 8.50
C MET A 320 -5.59 2.51 7.10
N LYS A 321 -5.15 3.66 6.60
CA LYS A 321 -5.44 4.21 5.26
C LYS A 321 -4.17 4.64 4.53
N ILE A 322 -3.04 4.82 5.23
CA ILE A 322 -1.78 5.25 4.63
C ILE A 322 -1.07 4.05 3.96
N PRO A 323 -0.84 4.09 2.63
CA PRO A 323 -0.03 3.14 1.90
C PRO A 323 1.42 3.28 2.38
N THR A 324 1.83 2.35 3.23
CA THR A 324 3.24 2.12 3.50
C THR A 324 3.61 0.76 2.91
N TYR A 325 4.79 0.67 2.30
CA TYR A 325 5.40 -0.62 1.97
C TYR A 325 5.77 -1.32 3.28
N ALA A 326 4.80 -2.04 3.84
CA ALA A 326 4.86 -2.68 5.15
C ALA A 326 3.91 -3.89 5.16
N LYS A 327 3.51 -4.37 6.35
CA LYS A 327 2.77 -5.63 6.49
C LYS A 327 1.38 -5.64 5.82
N ALA A 328 0.86 -4.48 5.42
CA ALA A 328 -0.35 -4.35 4.61
C ALA A 328 -0.14 -4.56 3.09
N THR A 329 1.11 -4.58 2.61
CA THR A 329 1.44 -4.76 1.18
C THR A 329 0.79 -6.01 0.58
N PRO A 330 0.82 -7.19 1.24
CA PRO A 330 0.17 -8.38 0.70
C PRO A 330 -1.34 -8.20 0.50
N LEU A 331 -2.04 -7.50 1.39
CA LEU A 331 -3.46 -7.21 1.23
C LEU A 331 -3.70 -6.29 0.02
N VAL A 332 -2.94 -5.20 -0.08
CA VAL A 332 -3.07 -4.21 -1.15
C VAL A 332 -2.82 -4.84 -2.52
N GLU A 333 -1.72 -5.58 -2.67
CA GLU A 333 -1.40 -6.29 -3.90
C GLU A 333 -2.43 -7.40 -4.16
N GLY A 334 -2.84 -8.12 -3.12
CA GLY A 334 -3.84 -9.17 -3.17
C GLY A 334 -5.16 -8.73 -3.78
N ILE A 335 -5.71 -7.60 -3.32
CA ILE A 335 -6.95 -7.02 -3.87
C ILE A 335 -6.78 -6.70 -5.35
N ALA A 336 -5.64 -6.13 -5.74
CA ALA A 336 -5.38 -5.77 -7.12
C ALA A 336 -5.21 -7.01 -8.02
N VAL A 337 -4.53 -8.06 -7.55
CA VAL A 337 -4.43 -9.34 -8.27
C VAL A 337 -5.77 -10.06 -8.34
N TYR A 338 -6.55 -10.03 -7.25
CA TYR A 338 -7.89 -10.60 -7.24
C TYR A 338 -8.82 -9.83 -8.18
N GLY A 339 -8.69 -8.51 -8.30
CA GLY A 339 -9.40 -7.71 -9.31
C GLY A 339 -9.06 -8.10 -10.75
N GLU A 340 -7.80 -8.47 -11.04
CA GLU A 340 -7.45 -9.07 -12.34
C GLU A 340 -8.21 -10.38 -12.57
N TYR A 341 -8.20 -11.24 -11.56
CA TYR A 341 -8.80 -12.56 -11.60
C TYR A 341 -10.32 -12.47 -11.81
N ALA A 342 -11.03 -11.73 -10.96
CA ALA A 342 -12.49 -11.64 -10.97
C ALA A 342 -13.00 -11.04 -12.28
N ILE A 343 -12.34 -10.01 -12.80
CA ILE A 343 -12.74 -9.37 -14.06
C ILE A 343 -12.37 -10.22 -15.27
N GLY A 344 -11.20 -10.85 -15.24
CA GLY A 344 -10.78 -11.72 -16.31
C GLY A 344 -11.72 -12.92 -16.47
N GLU A 345 -12.14 -13.57 -15.37
CA GLU A 345 -13.12 -14.66 -15.44
C GLU A 345 -14.51 -14.18 -15.85
N ASN A 346 -15.00 -13.09 -15.25
CA ASN A 346 -16.34 -12.56 -15.57
C ASN A 346 -16.50 -12.21 -17.06
N LEU A 347 -15.44 -11.73 -17.69
CA LEU A 347 -15.44 -11.33 -19.10
C LEU A 347 -14.94 -12.43 -20.07
N GLY A 348 -14.70 -13.66 -19.60
CA GLY A 348 -14.28 -14.78 -20.45
C GLY A 348 -12.84 -14.69 -20.98
N TYR A 349 -11.92 -14.13 -20.18
CA TYR A 349 -10.48 -14.05 -20.45
C TYR A 349 -9.67 -15.00 -19.56
N GLU A 350 -10.15 -16.23 -19.36
CA GLU A 350 -9.56 -17.22 -18.45
C GLU A 350 -8.11 -17.55 -18.81
N ARG A 351 -7.79 -17.63 -20.11
CA ARG A 351 -6.41 -17.89 -20.57
C ARG A 351 -5.46 -16.80 -20.11
N GLU A 352 -5.83 -15.54 -20.27
CA GLU A 352 -5.01 -14.43 -19.84
C GLU A 352 -4.94 -14.32 -18.32
N VAL A 353 -5.99 -14.67 -17.57
CA VAL A 353 -5.95 -14.80 -16.10
C VAL A 353 -4.87 -15.81 -15.70
N VAL A 354 -4.91 -17.01 -16.28
CA VAL A 354 -3.93 -18.07 -16.03
C VAL A 354 -2.52 -17.57 -16.34
N LYS A 355 -2.32 -16.93 -17.51
CA LYS A 355 -1.01 -16.39 -17.92
C LYS A 355 -0.48 -15.35 -16.93
N ARG A 356 -1.32 -14.43 -16.45
CA ARG A 356 -0.91 -13.36 -15.55
C ARG A 356 -0.59 -13.87 -14.15
N ILE A 357 -1.34 -14.83 -13.63
CA ILE A 357 -1.06 -15.47 -12.34
C ILE A 357 0.23 -16.30 -12.44
N PHE A 358 0.41 -17.06 -13.53
CA PHE A 358 1.64 -17.80 -13.79
C PHE A 358 2.87 -16.89 -13.76
N ILE A 359 2.82 -15.75 -14.46
CA ILE A 359 3.91 -14.76 -14.43
C ILE A 359 4.23 -14.29 -12.99
N LYS A 360 3.22 -14.05 -12.16
CA LYS A 360 3.42 -13.63 -10.76
C LYS A 360 4.03 -14.75 -9.90
N LEU A 361 3.63 -16.00 -10.12
CA LEU A 361 4.19 -17.17 -9.46
C LEU A 361 5.67 -17.37 -9.81
N ILE A 362 6.03 -17.25 -11.09
CA ILE A 362 7.43 -17.34 -11.55
C ILE A 362 8.29 -16.23 -10.92
N ARG A 363 7.76 -14.99 -10.82
CA ARG A 363 8.47 -13.91 -10.11
C ARG A 363 8.67 -14.22 -8.63
N ALA A 364 7.66 -14.77 -7.95
CA ALA A 364 7.77 -15.14 -6.55
C ALA A 364 8.79 -16.28 -6.33
N LEU A 365 8.83 -17.29 -7.18
CA LEU A 365 9.86 -18.34 -7.13
C LEU A 365 11.27 -17.78 -7.34
N ASN A 366 11.44 -16.87 -8.29
CA ASN A 366 12.72 -16.22 -8.51
C ASN A 366 13.15 -15.35 -7.30
N ASP A 367 12.21 -14.65 -6.67
CA ASP A 367 12.49 -13.87 -5.46
C ASP A 367 13.00 -14.74 -4.31
N ILE A 368 12.36 -15.90 -4.09
CA ILE A 368 12.77 -16.90 -3.10
C ILE A 368 14.19 -17.41 -3.41
N ALA A 369 14.43 -17.84 -4.66
CA ALA A 369 15.71 -18.40 -5.07
C ALA A 369 16.86 -17.39 -4.92
N LEU A 370 16.65 -16.15 -5.36
CA LEU A 370 17.64 -15.08 -5.29
C LEU A 370 18.01 -14.67 -3.86
N ASN A 371 17.08 -14.74 -2.92
CA ASN A 371 17.30 -14.22 -1.56
C ASN A 371 17.63 -15.30 -0.53
N LYS A 372 17.34 -16.58 -0.81
CA LYS A 372 17.80 -17.73 -0.01
C LYS A 372 19.13 -18.31 -0.50
N ASP A 373 19.77 -17.68 -1.49
CA ASP A 373 20.97 -18.19 -2.17
C ASP A 373 20.81 -19.66 -2.64
N LEU A 374 19.62 -20.00 -3.15
CA LEU A 374 19.30 -21.33 -3.68
C LEU A 374 19.59 -21.40 -5.19
N SER A 375 19.72 -22.62 -5.71
CA SER A 375 19.71 -22.84 -7.16
C SER A 375 18.39 -22.35 -7.75
N ILE A 376 18.47 -21.70 -8.92
CA ILE A 376 17.28 -21.25 -9.65
C ILE A 376 16.45 -22.48 -10.02
N PRO A 377 15.15 -22.55 -9.65
CA PRO A 377 14.29 -23.66 -10.01
C PRO A 377 14.24 -23.85 -11.53
N ALA A 378 14.25 -25.09 -12.02
CA ALA A 378 14.23 -25.39 -13.46
C ALA A 378 13.07 -24.72 -14.21
N ILE A 379 11.92 -24.55 -13.56
CA ILE A 379 10.77 -23.84 -14.13
C ILE A 379 11.04 -22.34 -14.29
N VAL A 380 11.77 -21.70 -13.36
CA VAL A 380 12.17 -20.30 -13.50
C VAL A 380 13.19 -20.16 -14.63
N GLU A 381 14.13 -21.09 -14.76
CA GLU A 381 15.13 -21.08 -15.84
C GLU A 381 14.49 -21.19 -17.24
N ARG A 382 13.48 -22.05 -17.40
CA ARG A 382 12.71 -22.16 -18.66
C ARG A 382 11.98 -20.88 -19.05
N HIS A 383 11.63 -20.04 -18.07
CA HIS A 383 10.85 -18.81 -18.23
C HIS A 383 11.66 -17.58 -17.79
N LYS A 384 12.99 -17.61 -17.97
CA LYS A 384 13.90 -16.57 -17.46
C LYS A 384 13.59 -15.16 -17.97
N GLU A 385 13.06 -15.04 -19.18
CA GLU A 385 12.64 -13.78 -19.78
C GLU A 385 11.50 -13.09 -19.00
N ILE A 386 10.73 -13.85 -18.21
CA ILE A 386 9.72 -13.30 -17.30
C ILE A 386 10.40 -12.50 -16.18
N VAL A 387 11.53 -12.98 -15.67
CA VAL A 387 12.16 -12.49 -14.43
C VAL A 387 13.37 -11.60 -14.65
N GLU A 388 14.07 -11.69 -15.78
CA GLU A 388 15.27 -10.91 -16.10
C GLU A 388 15.09 -9.40 -15.83
N LYS A 389 13.96 -8.83 -16.27
CA LYS A 389 13.65 -7.40 -16.08
C LYS A 389 13.26 -7.01 -14.65
N TYR A 390 12.98 -7.98 -13.78
CA TYR A 390 12.55 -7.77 -12.40
C TYR A 390 13.59 -8.21 -11.37
N THR A 391 14.70 -8.83 -11.80
CA THR A 391 15.79 -9.26 -10.91
C THR A 391 16.34 -8.09 -10.08
N ALA A 392 16.54 -6.92 -10.69
CA ALA A 392 16.96 -5.72 -9.96
C ALA A 392 15.94 -5.34 -8.88
N PHE A 393 14.65 -5.34 -9.21
CA PHE A 393 13.59 -5.04 -8.27
C PHE A 393 13.54 -6.04 -7.10
N SER A 394 13.62 -7.35 -7.38
CA SER A 394 13.57 -8.44 -6.38
C SER A 394 14.70 -8.34 -5.34
N LYS A 395 15.88 -7.89 -5.78
CA LYS A 395 17.02 -7.66 -4.89
C LYS A 395 16.91 -6.36 -4.09
N THR A 396 16.20 -5.36 -4.63
CA THR A 396 15.91 -4.14 -3.86
C THR A 396 14.80 -4.38 -2.84
N ARG A 397 13.74 -5.07 -3.22
CA ARG A 397 12.54 -5.32 -2.42
C ARG A 397 12.35 -6.84 -2.24
N PRO A 398 13.23 -7.51 -1.48
CA PRO A 398 13.08 -8.93 -1.20
C PRO A 398 11.70 -9.19 -0.61
N GLY A 399 11.00 -10.21 -1.12
CA GLY A 399 9.68 -10.61 -0.64
C GLY A 399 8.49 -9.90 -1.29
N TYR A 400 8.71 -8.85 -2.08
CA TYR A 400 7.60 -8.09 -2.69
C TYR A 400 6.77 -8.94 -3.66
N TRP A 401 7.40 -9.81 -4.45
CA TRP A 401 6.67 -10.67 -5.38
C TRP A 401 5.80 -11.70 -4.67
N LEU A 402 6.16 -12.10 -3.44
CA LEU A 402 5.35 -13.01 -2.62
C LEU A 402 4.08 -12.32 -2.12
N CYS A 403 4.10 -10.99 -1.93
CA CYS A 403 2.93 -10.22 -1.47
C CYS A 403 1.73 -10.40 -2.40
N HIS A 404 1.96 -10.40 -3.72
CA HIS A 404 0.91 -10.60 -4.72
C HIS A 404 0.21 -11.96 -4.57
N ILE A 405 0.99 -13.02 -4.33
CA ILE A 405 0.46 -14.38 -4.25
C ILE A 405 -0.16 -14.65 -2.88
N ALA A 406 0.49 -14.20 -1.80
CA ALA A 406 -0.05 -14.28 -0.44
C ALA A 406 -1.39 -13.56 -0.34
N GLY A 407 -1.46 -12.34 -0.90
CA GLY A 407 -2.68 -11.57 -1.01
C GLY A 407 -3.77 -12.25 -1.82
N LEU A 408 -3.46 -12.73 -3.03
CA LEU A 408 -4.42 -13.44 -3.87
C LEU A 408 -4.97 -14.69 -3.17
N LYS A 409 -4.09 -15.49 -2.55
CA LYS A 409 -4.48 -16.68 -1.79
C LYS A 409 -5.49 -16.31 -0.70
N TYR A 410 -5.21 -15.26 0.06
CA TYR A 410 -6.10 -14.80 1.12
C TYR A 410 -7.45 -14.28 0.60
N MET A 411 -7.45 -13.46 -0.46
CA MET A 411 -8.67 -12.99 -1.12
C MET A 411 -9.55 -14.16 -1.60
N LYS A 412 -8.92 -15.20 -2.13
CA LYS A 412 -9.59 -16.44 -2.57
C LYS A 412 -10.16 -17.26 -1.42
N GLU A 413 -9.53 -17.23 -0.25
CA GLU A 413 -10.07 -17.87 0.95
C GLU A 413 -11.29 -17.10 1.49
N LEU A 414 -11.24 -15.77 1.47
CA LEU A 414 -12.37 -14.91 1.83
C LEU A 414 -13.55 -15.04 0.87
N GLU A 415 -13.29 -15.10 -0.44
CA GLU A 415 -14.31 -15.23 -1.49
C GLU A 415 -15.25 -16.43 -1.24
N ARG A 416 -14.75 -17.53 -0.68
CA ARG A 416 -15.56 -18.75 -0.41
C ARG A 416 -16.74 -18.52 0.53
N ASN A 417 -16.69 -17.43 1.30
CA ASN A 417 -17.68 -17.10 2.32
C ASN A 417 -18.38 -15.76 2.03
N ALA A 418 -18.19 -15.20 0.84
CA ALA A 418 -18.87 -13.98 0.39
C ALA A 418 -19.84 -14.32 -0.75
N ASP A 419 -21.09 -13.92 -0.62
CA ASP A 419 -22.11 -14.13 -1.66
C ASP A 419 -21.89 -13.23 -2.87
N THR A 420 -21.22 -12.08 -2.67
CA THR A 420 -21.01 -11.08 -3.72
C THR A 420 -19.64 -10.38 -3.61
N LEU A 421 -19.14 -9.88 -4.73
CA LEU A 421 -17.95 -9.02 -4.75
C LEU A 421 -18.11 -7.77 -3.86
N ARG A 422 -19.33 -7.22 -3.79
CA ARG A 422 -19.64 -6.09 -2.90
C ARG A 422 -19.39 -6.43 -1.44
N GLN A 423 -19.81 -7.60 -0.97
CA GLN A 423 -19.56 -8.04 0.41
C GLN A 423 -18.05 -8.22 0.65
N LEU A 424 -17.34 -8.89 -0.26
CA LEU A 424 -15.90 -9.15 -0.15
C LEU A 424 -15.09 -7.84 -0.06
N TYR A 425 -15.27 -6.93 -1.03
CA TYR A 425 -14.58 -5.64 -1.04
C TYR A 425 -15.05 -4.71 0.09
N GLY A 426 -16.32 -4.80 0.48
CA GLY A 426 -16.88 -4.07 1.61
C GLY A 426 -16.22 -4.45 2.94
N TYR A 427 -15.97 -5.74 3.18
CA TYR A 427 -15.25 -6.21 4.37
C TYR A 427 -13.83 -5.64 4.41
N ILE A 428 -13.07 -5.78 3.33
CA ILE A 428 -11.66 -5.39 3.27
C ILE A 428 -11.48 -3.88 3.39
N THR A 429 -12.36 -3.09 2.78
CA THR A 429 -12.29 -1.63 2.91
C THR A 429 -12.60 -1.17 4.32
N LYS A 430 -13.49 -1.85 5.06
CA LYS A 430 -13.81 -1.50 6.46
C LYS A 430 -12.67 -1.77 7.44
N VAL A 431 -11.82 -2.77 7.18
CA VAL A 431 -10.71 -3.13 8.08
C VAL A 431 -9.47 -2.25 7.88
N GLY A 432 -9.31 -1.62 6.71
CA GLY A 432 -8.17 -0.76 6.44
C GLY A 432 -6.94 -1.47 5.86
N LEU A 433 -5.83 -0.74 5.76
CA LEU A 433 -4.51 -1.24 5.43
C LEU A 433 -3.91 -1.94 6.65
N VAL A 434 -4.13 -3.24 6.71
CA VAL A 434 -3.63 -4.13 7.76
C VAL A 434 -2.97 -5.35 7.15
N SER A 435 -2.19 -6.09 7.94
CA SER A 435 -1.62 -7.34 7.46
C SER A 435 -2.63 -8.46 7.34
N LEU A 436 -2.28 -9.45 6.53
CA LEU A 436 -3.09 -10.66 6.40
C LEU A 436 -3.20 -11.42 7.73
N ASN A 437 -2.16 -11.41 8.57
CA ASN A 437 -2.19 -12.12 9.87
C ASN A 437 -3.24 -11.56 10.82
N LEU A 438 -3.48 -10.26 10.76
CA LEU A 438 -4.53 -9.61 11.55
C LEU A 438 -5.94 -9.90 11.06
N LEU A 439 -6.07 -10.30 9.80
CA LEU A 439 -7.36 -10.66 9.23
C LEU A 439 -7.67 -12.15 9.43
N LYS A 440 -6.65 -12.99 9.55
CA LYS A 440 -6.80 -14.42 9.89
C LYS A 440 -7.52 -14.57 11.24
N GLY A 441 -8.67 -15.24 11.25
CA GLY A 441 -9.43 -15.55 12.47
C GLY A 441 -10.23 -14.39 13.08
N VAL A 442 -10.19 -13.19 12.48
CA VAL A 442 -11.14 -12.08 12.75
C VAL A 442 -12.22 -12.03 11.66
N GLU A 443 -12.27 -13.08 10.85
CA GLU A 443 -13.31 -13.22 9.84
C GLU A 443 -14.67 -13.34 10.55
N TYR A 444 -15.65 -12.54 10.11
CA TYR A 444 -17.06 -12.63 10.50
C TYR A 444 -17.50 -12.09 11.87
N ALA A 445 -16.72 -11.26 12.58
CA ALA A 445 -17.25 -10.55 13.77
C ALA A 445 -18.28 -9.42 13.45
N TYR A 446 -18.55 -9.18 12.16
CA TYR A 446 -19.39 -8.06 11.67
C TYR A 446 -20.48 -8.49 10.67
N TYR A 447 -20.82 -9.79 10.64
CA TYR A 447 -22.09 -10.24 10.06
C TYR A 447 -23.20 -10.18 11.11
#